data_AF-A0A7V7E6Z5-F1
#
_entry.id   AF-A0A7V7E6Z5-F1
#
_cell.length_a   1.000
_cell.length_b   1.000
_cell.length_c   1.000
_cell.angle_alpha   90.00
_cell.angle_beta   90.00
_cell.angle_gamma   90.00
#
_symmetry.space_group_name_H-M   'P 1'
#
loop_
_entity.id
_entity.type
_entity.pdbx_description
1 polymer ?
#
loop_
_entity_poly.entity_id
_entity_poly.type
_entity_poly.pdbx_seq_one_letter_code
_entity_poly.pdbx_strand_id
1 'polypeptide(L)'
;MERERTFLHCAVKTDDGERHIFPEGRNAWALDNLIRAGAKGCTSIDNPGPRWAAYVHKLKTVFGLNIETRHEEHHGPYSGWHGRYILRDEVQIIERGVHRKMEAA
;
A
#
# COMPACT_ATOMS: atom_id res chain seq x y z
N MET A 1 17.48 19.99 -1.38
CA MET A 1 17.29 18.60 -1.85
C MET A 1 15.86 18.47 -2.32
N GLU A 2 15.68 18.50 -3.64
CA GLU A 2 14.40 18.36 -4.32
C GLU A 2 13.79 17.00 -3.95
N ARG A 3 12.51 16.96 -3.54
CA ARG A 3 11.87 15.70 -3.11
C ARG A 3 11.03 15.16 -4.26
N GLU A 4 11.64 14.29 -5.05
CA GLU A 4 10.91 13.40 -5.94
C GLU A 4 9.91 12.57 -5.12
N ARG A 5 8.63 12.59 -5.54
CA ARG A 5 7.59 11.75 -4.94
C ARG A 5 7.04 10.78 -5.97
N THR A 6 7.25 9.50 -5.72
CA THR A 6 6.60 8.43 -6.50
C THR A 6 5.09 8.50 -6.28
N PHE A 7 4.30 8.20 -7.31
CA PHE A 7 2.86 8.00 -7.20
C PHE A 7 2.44 6.72 -7.92
N LEU A 8 1.26 6.22 -7.55
CA LEU A 8 0.51 5.26 -8.35
C LEU A 8 -0.81 5.89 -8.75
N HIS A 9 -1.21 5.69 -10.00
CA HIS A 9 -2.60 5.84 -10.40
C HIS A 9 -3.20 4.45 -10.47
N CYS A 10 -4.17 4.19 -9.59
CA CYS A 10 -4.86 2.91 -9.55
C CYS A 10 -6.34 3.08 -9.80
N ALA A 11 -6.90 2.04 -10.40
CA ALA A 11 -8.32 1.81 -10.60
C ALA A 11 -8.77 0.78 -9.55
N VAL A 12 -9.81 1.09 -8.78
CA VAL A 12 -10.38 0.21 -7.75
C VAL A 12 -11.79 -0.14 -8.18
N LYS A 13 -12.08 -1.41 -8.39
CA LYS A 13 -13.41 -1.88 -8.73
C LYS A 13 -14.35 -1.73 -7.54
N THR A 14 -15.56 -1.26 -7.80
CA THR A 14 -16.63 -1.08 -6.83
C THR A 14 -17.92 -1.68 -7.38
N ASP A 15 -18.94 -1.85 -6.53
CA ASP A 15 -20.24 -2.34 -6.98
C ASP A 15 -20.86 -1.43 -8.07
N ASP A 16 -20.65 -0.12 -7.96
CA ASP A 16 -21.15 0.89 -8.90
C ASP A 16 -20.21 1.18 -10.10
N GLY A 17 -19.14 0.38 -10.28
CA GLY A 17 -18.18 0.56 -11.38
C GLY A 17 -16.73 0.62 -10.91
N GLU A 18 -16.06 1.75 -11.14
CA GLU A 18 -14.63 1.92 -10.82
C GLU A 18 -14.37 3.31 -10.24
N ARG A 19 -13.47 3.35 -9.24
CA ARG A 19 -12.97 4.57 -8.62
C ARG A 19 -11.46 4.65 -8.73
N HIS A 20 -10.94 5.81 -9.09
CA HIS A 20 -9.50 6.03 -9.16
C HIS A 20 -8.93 6.57 -7.85
N ILE A 21 -7.73 6.10 -7.50
CA ILE A 21 -6.96 6.58 -6.35
C ILE A 21 -5.52 6.91 -6.75
N PHE A 22 -4.94 7.87 -6.03
CA PHE A 22 -3.60 8.41 -6.32
C PHE A 22 -2.70 8.43 -5.07
N PRO A 23 -2.30 7.27 -4.52
CA PRO A 23 -1.38 7.25 -3.40
C PRO A 23 0.03 7.68 -3.81
N GLU A 24 0.69 8.41 -2.91
CA GLU A 24 2.05 8.92 -3.11
C GLU A 24 3.05 8.32 -2.12
N GLY A 25 4.33 8.40 -2.49
CA GLY A 25 5.49 8.03 -1.70
C GLY A 25 5.35 6.64 -1.07
N ARG A 26 5.36 6.61 0.26
CA ARG A 26 5.32 5.35 1.02
C ARG A 26 3.95 4.67 0.99
N ASN A 27 2.86 5.41 0.77
CA ASN A 27 1.55 4.79 0.59
C ASN A 27 1.48 4.11 -0.79
N ALA A 28 2.03 4.75 -1.83
CA ALA A 28 2.15 4.15 -3.16
C ALA A 28 2.99 2.87 -3.11
N TRP A 29 4.16 2.94 -2.45
CA TRP A 29 5.01 1.78 -2.24
C TRP A 29 4.27 0.66 -1.49
N ALA A 30 3.56 0.96 -0.40
CA ALA A 30 2.84 -0.04 0.37
C ALA A 30 1.72 -0.70 -0.46
N LEU A 31 0.95 0.09 -1.21
CA LEU A 31 -0.10 -0.44 -2.09
C LEU A 31 0.49 -1.33 -3.19
N ASP A 32 1.61 -0.93 -3.80
CA ASP A 32 2.28 -1.73 -4.82
C ASP A 32 2.66 -3.12 -4.30
N ASN A 33 3.24 -3.17 -3.11
CA ASN A 33 3.62 -4.44 -2.49
C ASN A 33 2.39 -5.31 -2.19
N LEU A 34 1.30 -4.72 -1.71
CA LEU A 34 0.06 -5.46 -1.45
C LEU A 34 -0.54 -6.04 -2.74
N ILE A 35 -0.56 -5.27 -3.83
CA ILE A 35 -1.03 -5.73 -5.15
C ILE A 35 -0.16 -6.90 -5.63
N ARG A 36 1.17 -6.78 -5.53
CA ARG A 36 2.12 -7.84 -5.94
C ARG A 36 2.01 -9.10 -5.07
N ALA A 37 1.75 -8.95 -3.77
CA ALA A 37 1.59 -10.08 -2.88
C ALA A 37 0.25 -10.81 -3.06
N GLY A 38 -0.77 -10.12 -3.59
CA GLY A 38 -2.10 -10.67 -3.81
C GLY A 38 -2.67 -11.31 -2.54
N ALA A 39 -3.28 -12.50 -2.70
CA ALA A 39 -3.91 -13.23 -1.59
C ALA A 39 -2.92 -13.70 -0.50
N LYS A 40 -1.61 -13.80 -0.80
CA LYS A 40 -0.58 -14.11 0.22
C LYS A 40 -0.42 -12.96 1.22
N GLY A 41 -0.72 -11.73 0.80
CA GLY A 41 -0.53 -10.52 1.61
C GLY A 41 0.93 -10.22 1.96
N CYS A 42 1.14 -9.06 2.58
CA CYS A 42 2.45 -8.60 3.02
C CYS A 42 2.53 -8.60 4.54
N THR A 43 3.66 -9.08 5.07
CA THR A 43 4.11 -8.81 6.44
C THR A 43 5.38 -7.95 6.39
N SER A 44 5.67 -7.25 7.48
CA SER A 44 6.94 -6.55 7.68
C SER A 44 8.17 -7.47 7.61
N ILE A 45 7.98 -8.79 7.71
CA ILE A 45 9.04 -9.80 7.53
C ILE A 45 9.36 -9.98 6.04
N ASP A 46 8.33 -10.20 5.21
CA ASP A 46 8.47 -10.47 3.77
C ASP A 46 8.92 -9.23 2.99
N ASN A 47 8.49 -8.04 3.45
CA ASN A 47 8.75 -6.77 2.78
C ASN A 47 9.18 -5.72 3.82
N PRO A 48 10.46 -5.66 4.20
CA PRO A 48 10.91 -4.75 5.24
C PRO A 48 10.67 -3.29 4.85
N GLY A 49 9.86 -2.60 5.65
CA GLY A 49 9.52 -1.20 5.46
C GLY A 49 9.15 -0.54 6.79
N PRO A 50 9.61 0.69 7.06
CA PRO A 50 9.31 1.36 8.31
C PRO A 50 7.81 1.68 8.37
N ARG A 51 7.10 1.14 9.38
CA ARG A 51 5.71 1.51 9.73
C ARG A 51 4.61 1.04 8.76
N TRP A 52 4.60 -0.24 8.39
CA TRP A 52 3.52 -0.87 7.63
C TRP A 52 2.11 -0.53 8.15
N ALA A 53 1.88 -0.65 9.46
CA ALA A 53 0.58 -0.37 10.07
C ALA A 53 0.08 1.07 9.76
N ALA A 54 0.98 2.06 9.74
CA ALA A 54 0.61 3.44 9.46
C ALA A 54 0.24 3.65 7.97
N TYR A 55 0.95 3.00 7.05
CA TYR A 55 0.63 3.08 5.62
C TYR A 55 -0.69 2.37 5.32
N VAL A 56 -0.87 1.15 5.85
CA VAL A 56 -2.14 0.41 5.73
C VAL A 56 -3.30 1.20 6.33
N HIS A 57 -3.11 1.82 7.50
CA HIS A 57 -4.13 2.67 8.09
C HIS A 57 -4.55 3.82 7.17
N LYS A 58 -3.59 4.51 6.51
CA LYS A 58 -3.91 5.55 5.52
C LYS A 58 -4.58 4.98 4.26
N LEU A 59 -4.12 3.84 3.75
CA LEU A 59 -4.74 3.14 2.61
C LEU A 59 -6.21 2.81 2.91
N LYS A 60 -6.53 2.38 4.13
CA LYS A 60 -7.91 2.14 4.57
C LYS A 60 -8.71 3.43 4.72
N THR A 61 -8.22 4.39 5.51
CA THR A 61 -9.03 5.52 5.97
C THR A 61 -9.08 6.69 4.98
N VAL A 62 -8.02 6.92 4.22
CA VAL A 62 -7.93 8.05 3.27
C VAL A 62 -8.27 7.58 1.85
N PHE A 63 -7.72 6.43 1.44
CA PHE A 63 -7.96 5.90 0.10
C PHE A 63 -9.17 4.96 0.03
N GLY A 64 -9.73 4.56 1.17
CA GLY A 64 -10.95 3.74 1.22
C GLY A 64 -10.74 2.31 0.71
N LEU A 65 -9.52 1.76 0.85
CA LEU A 65 -9.23 0.39 0.41
C LEU A 65 -9.62 -0.64 1.47
N ASN A 66 -10.26 -1.72 1.04
CA ASN A 66 -10.51 -2.89 1.85
C ASN A 66 -9.23 -3.73 1.99
N ILE A 67 -8.60 -3.64 3.16
CA ILE A 67 -7.40 -4.39 3.50
C ILE A 67 -7.68 -5.21 4.77
N GLU A 68 -7.54 -6.52 4.70
CA GLU A 68 -7.62 -7.37 5.89
C GLU A 68 -6.30 -7.35 6.65
N THR A 69 -6.37 -7.35 7.98
CA THR A 69 -5.20 -7.57 8.84
C THR A 69 -5.37 -8.89 9.57
N ARG A 70 -4.52 -9.88 9.26
CA ARG A 70 -4.41 -11.14 10.03
C ARG A 70 -3.27 -11.05 11.02
N HIS A 71 -3.47 -11.55 12.22
CA HIS A 71 -2.40 -11.65 13.22
C HIS A 71 -1.68 -12.99 13.04
N GLU A 72 -0.37 -12.94 12.79
CA GLU A 72 0.49 -14.12 12.69
C GLU A 72 1.42 -14.19 13.89
N GLU A 73 1.46 -15.33 14.55
CA GLU A 73 2.46 -15.63 15.56
C GLU A 73 3.83 -15.76 14.90
N HIS A 74 4.84 -15.21 15.55
CA HIS A 74 6.22 -15.48 15.24
C HIS A 74 6.92 -16.04 16.47
N HIS A 75 7.61 -17.18 16.30
CA HIS A 75 8.36 -17.86 17.35
C HIS A 75 9.86 -17.52 17.28
N GLY A 76 10.56 -17.68 18.39
CA GLY A 76 12.00 -17.39 18.51
C GLY A 76 12.32 -16.57 19.76
N PRO A 77 13.57 -16.08 19.91
CA PRO A 77 14.01 -15.31 21.08
C PRO A 77 13.22 -14.02 21.32
N TYR A 78 12.56 -13.51 20.27
CA TYR A 78 11.66 -12.36 20.30
C TYR A 78 10.30 -12.79 19.76
N SER A 79 9.61 -13.63 20.53
CA SER A 79 8.26 -14.10 20.19
C SER A 79 7.24 -12.96 20.29
N GLY A 80 6.22 -13.02 19.45
CA GLY A 80 5.17 -12.01 19.41
C GLY A 80 4.27 -12.18 18.21
N TRP A 81 3.50 -11.13 17.92
CA TRP A 81 2.53 -11.12 16.82
C TRP A 81 2.86 -10.01 15.85
N HIS A 82 2.63 -10.26 14.56
CA HIS A 82 2.69 -9.23 13.55
C HIS A 82 1.50 -9.30 12.59
N GLY A 83 1.21 -8.18 11.94
CA GLY A 83 0.14 -8.10 10.96
C GLY A 83 0.59 -8.63 9.60
N ARG A 84 -0.16 -9.58 9.03
CA ARG A 84 -0.19 -9.84 7.60
C ARG A 84 -1.35 -9.07 7.00
N TYR A 85 -1.05 -8.22 6.03
CA TYR A 85 -2.01 -7.35 5.37
C TYR A 85 -2.37 -7.91 3.99
N ILE A 86 -3.65 -8.09 3.72
CA ILE A 86 -4.15 -8.67 2.47
C ILE A 86 -5.09 -7.67 1.82
N LEU A 87 -4.77 -7.22 0.61
CA LEU A 87 -5.68 -6.39 -0.18
C LEU A 87 -6.85 -7.25 -0.68
N ARG A 88 -8.07 -6.83 -0.35
CA ARG A 88 -9.31 -7.52 -0.74
C ARG A 88 -9.97 -6.91 -1.96
N ASP A 89 -9.77 -5.61 -2.17
CA ASP A 89 -10.26 -4.95 -3.37
C ASP A 89 -9.52 -5.44 -4.61
N GLU A 90 -10.25 -5.51 -5.72
CA GLU A 90 -9.68 -5.68 -7.06
C GLU A 90 -9.11 -4.33 -7.50
N VAL A 91 -7.78 -4.21 -7.51
CA VAL A 91 -7.05 -2.98 -7.84
C VAL A 91 -6.16 -3.19 -9.04
N GLN A 92 -6.37 -2.40 -10.09
CA GLN A 92 -5.53 -2.35 -11.27
C GLN A 92 -4.61 -1.13 -11.22
N ILE A 93 -3.32 -1.32 -11.49
CA ILE A 93 -2.37 -0.22 -11.67
C ILE A 93 -2.49 0.29 -13.10
N ILE A 94 -2.85 1.56 -13.25
CA ILE A 94 -2.92 2.25 -14.55
C ILE A 94 -1.57 2.87 -14.86
N GLU A 95 -0.98 3.58 -13.89
CA GLU A 95 0.29 4.29 -14.08
C GLU A 95 1.18 4.22 -12.83
N ARG A 96 2.48 4.16 -13.06
CA ARG A 96 3.55 4.40 -12.07
C ARG A 96 4.36 5.59 -12.51
N GLY A 97 4.58 6.55 -11.64
CA GLY A 97 5.39 7.70 -11.99
C GLY A 97 6.04 8.38 -10.81
N VAL A 98 6.74 9.47 -11.10
CA VAL A 98 7.40 10.32 -10.13
C VAL A 98 6.99 11.76 -10.43
N HIS A 99 6.41 12.45 -9.46
CA HIS A 99 6.19 13.88 -9.57
C HIS A 99 7.53 14.60 -9.47
N ARG A 100 7.97 15.22 -10.57
CA ARG A 100 8.94 16.30 -10.56
C ARG A 100 8.19 17.62 -10.39
N LYS A 101 8.65 18.50 -9.50
CA LYS A 101 8.19 19.89 -9.56
C LYS A 101 8.73 20.48 -10.86
N MET A 102 7.88 21.13 -11.64
CA MET A 102 8.36 22.08 -12.65
C MET A 102 8.71 23.37 -11.91
N GLU A 103 9.92 23.88 -12.10
CA GLU A 103 10.26 25.23 -11.68
C GLU A 103 9.40 26.22 -12.47
N ALA A 104 8.70 27.12 -11.76
CA ALA A 104 8.12 28.29 -12.39
C ALA A 104 9.28 29.21 -12.79
N ALA A 105 9.38 29.50 -14.08
CA ALA A 105 10.38 30.38 -14.67
C ALA A 105 10.24 31.84 -14.19
#